data_AF-A0A831L192-F1
#
_entry.id   AF-A0A831L192-F1
#
_cell.length_a   1.000
_cell.length_b   1.000
_cell.length_c   1.000
_cell.angle_alpha   90.00
_cell.angle_beta   90.00
_cell.angle_gamma   90.00
#
_symmetry.space_group_name_H-M   'P 1'
#
loop_
_entity.id
_entity.type
_entity.pdbx_description
1 polymer ?
#
loop_
_entity_poly.entity_id
_entity_poly.type
_entity_poly.pdbx_seq_one_letter_code
_entity_poly.pdbx_strand_id
1 'polypeptide(L)' 'MGIKPTYIKALSQELLAKHGNRFTNDFDENKRVVSEVAVIESKRVRNRVAGSVTRKVNRRKNI' A
#
# COMPACT_ATOMS: atom_id res chain seq x y z
N MET A 1 -14.83 -10.90 -9.62
CA MET A 1 -13.85 -10.00 -8.96
C MET A 1 -12.61 -10.81 -8.56
N GLY A 2 -11.44 -10.51 -9.12
CA GLY A 2 -10.22 -11.28 -8.83
C GLY A 2 -9.64 -10.96 -7.45
N ILE A 3 -9.26 -11.99 -6.71
CA ILE A 3 -8.60 -11.84 -5.40
C ILE A 3 -7.24 -11.13 -5.61
N LYS A 4 -6.88 -10.19 -4.73
CA LYS A 4 -5.52 -9.62 -4.73
C LYS A 4 -4.52 -10.74 -4.43
N PRO A 5 -3.52 -10.98 -5.29
CA PRO A 5 -2.46 -11.94 -5.01
C PRO A 5 -1.85 -11.76 -3.61
N THR A 6 -1.42 -12.86 -3.01
CA THR A 6 -0.83 -12.91 -1.67
C THR A 6 0.34 -11.94 -1.52
N TYR A 7 1.22 -11.87 -2.52
CA TYR A 7 2.39 -10.97 -2.48
C TYR A 7 2.00 -9.49 -2.33
N ILE A 8 0.89 -9.05 -2.92
CA ILE A 8 0.42 -7.65 -2.77
C ILE A 8 0.03 -7.38 -1.33
N LYS A 9 -0.68 -8.32 -0.69
CA LYS A 9 -1.14 -8.18 0.69
C LYS A 9 0.04 -8.21 1.67
N ALA A 10 1.01 -9.09 1.42
CA ALA A 10 2.24 -9.23 2.19
C ALA A 10 3.09 -7.96 2.11
N LEU A 11 3.42 -7.50 0.90
CA LEU A 11 4.19 -6.27 0.70
C LEU A 11 3.51 -5.06 1.33
N SER A 12 2.20 -4.91 1.17
CA SER A 12 1.46 -3.82 1.82
C SER A 12 1.56 -3.87 3.35
N GLN A 13 1.63 -5.07 3.94
CA GLN A 13 1.76 -5.24 5.39
C GLN A 13 3.16 -4.88 5.86
N GLU A 14 4.18 -5.33 5.13
CA GLU A 14 5.57 -5.03 5.41
C GLU A 14 5.85 -3.52 5.31
N LEU A 15 5.36 -2.87 4.26
CA LEU A 15 5.48 -1.42 4.09
C LEU A 15 4.83 -0.67 5.25
N LEU A 16 3.64 -1.08 5.69
CA LEU A 16 2.98 -0.47 6.83
C LEU A 16 3.68 -0.74 8.17
N ALA A 17 4.40 -1.86 8.29
CA ALA A 17 5.17 -2.16 9.50
C ALA A 17 6.45 -1.31 9.56
N LYS A 18 7.15 -1.14 8.43
CA LYS A 18 8.41 -0.39 8.35
C LYS A 18 8.24 1.12 8.25
N HIS A 19 7.21 1.57 7.52
CA HIS A 19 7.02 2.98 7.16
C HIS A 19 5.60 3.48 7.44
N GLY A 20 4.89 2.89 8.41
CA GLY A 20 3.49 3.17 8.71
C GLY A 20 3.16 4.66 8.86
N ASN A 21 4.06 5.44 9.47
CA ASN A 21 3.87 6.87 9.74
C ASN A 21 3.88 7.74 8.48
N ARG A 22 4.40 7.22 7.35
CA ARG A 22 4.47 7.93 6.06
C ARG A 22 3.21 7.74 5.22
N PHE A 23 2.35 6.77 5.59
CA PHE A 23 1.16 6.46 4.82
C PHE A 23 -0.07 7.17 5.40
N THR A 24 -0.88 7.73 4.50
CA THR A 24 -2.08 8.50 4.82
C THR A 24 -3.33 7.79 4.30
N ASN A 25 -4.47 8.45 4.40
CA ASN A 25 -5.72 8.00 3.79
C ASN A 25 -5.85 8.37 2.30
N ASP A 26 -4.89 9.11 1.73
CA ASP A 26 -4.90 9.51 0.34
C ASP A 26 -4.17 8.50 -0.57
N PHE A 27 -4.76 8.16 -1.71
CA PHE A 27 -4.18 7.16 -2.61
C PHE A 27 -2.94 7.68 -3.35
N ASP A 28 -2.96 8.93 -3.79
CA ASP A 28 -1.89 9.50 -4.60
C ASP A 28 -0.63 9.77 -3.79
N GLU A 29 -0.78 10.22 -2.54
CA GLU A 29 0.30 10.30 -1.57
C GLU A 29 0.92 8.93 -1.31
N ASN A 30 0.09 7.93 -0.96
CA ASN A 30 0.55 6.57 -0.70
C ASN A 30 1.28 5.97 -1.92
N LYS A 31 0.84 6.27 -3.14
CA LYS A 31 1.49 5.82 -4.38
C LYS A 31 2.90 6.42 -4.54
N ARG A 32 3.10 7.69 -4.18
CA ARG A 32 4.42 8.34 -4.16
C ARG A 32 5.31 7.67 -3.12
N VAL A 33 4.82 7.53 -1.89
CA VAL A 33 5.55 6.88 -0.80
C VAL A 33 5.97 5.46 -1.19
N VAL A 34 5.06 4.64 -1.75
CA VAL A 34 5.39 3.29 -2.24
C VAL A 34 6.50 3.31 -3.28
N SER A 35 6.55 4.32 -4.16
CA SER A 35 7.61 4.45 -5.18
C SER A 35 8.97 4.80 -4.57
N GLU A 36 8.97 5.51 -3.45
CA GLU A 36 10.20 5.90 -2.75
C GLU A 36 10.76 4.78 -1.87
N VAL A 37 9.90 3.97 -1.27
CA VAL A 37 10.32 2.92 -0.31
C VAL A 37 10.41 1.53 -0.92
N ALA A 38 9.88 1.31 -2.12
CA ALA A 38 9.92 0.02 -2.79
C ALA A 38 10.16 0.16 -4.30
N VAL A 39 11.11 -0.64 -4.80
CA VAL A 39 11.36 -0.77 -6.24
C VAL A 39 10.31 -1.71 -6.82
N ILE A 40 9.28 -1.13 -7.46
CA ILE A 40 8.21 -1.87 -8.14
C ILE A 40 8.15 -1.44 -9.60
N GLU A 41 8.63 -2.30 -10.49
CA GLU A 41 8.70 -2.07 -11.93
C GLU A 41 7.30 -1.90 -12.55
N SER A 42 6.38 -2.80 -12.19
CA SER A 42 5.03 -2.77 -12.75
C SER A 42 4.16 -1.68 -12.12
N LYS A 43 3.74 -0.70 -12.94
CA LYS A 43 2.73 0.32 -12.58
C LYS A 43 1.47 -0.31 -11.98
N ARG A 44 0.98 -1.41 -12.56
CA ARG A 44 -0.22 -2.10 -12.09
C ARG A 44 -0.02 -2.67 -10.69
N VAL A 45 1.14 -3.28 -10.42
CA VAL A 45 1.46 -3.82 -9.10
C VAL A 45 1.56 -2.70 -8.07
N ARG A 46 2.29 -1.64 -8.40
CA ARG A 46 2.46 -0.47 -7.53
C ARG A 46 1.12 0.13 -7.11
N ASN A 47 0.21 0.33 -8.07
CA ASN A 47 -1.12 0.86 -7.80
C ASN A 47 -1.95 -0.08 -6.91
N ARG A 48 -1.84 -1.41 -7.10
CA ARG A 48 -2.55 -2.38 -6.26
C ARG A 48 -2.00 -2.44 -4.84
N VAL A 49 -0.69 -2.24 -4.66
CA VAL A 49 -0.02 -2.14 -3.35
C VAL A 49 -0.46 -0.85 -2.66
N ALA A 50 -0.34 0.31 -3.31
CA ALA A 50 -0.80 1.59 -2.77
C ALA A 50 -2.26 1.53 -2.32
N GLY A 51 -3.17 1.02 -3.16
CA GLY A 51 -4.58 0.90 -2.80
C GLY A 51 -4.86 -0.12 -1.68
N SER A 52 -3.99 -1.13 -1.51
CA SER A 52 -4.07 -2.07 -0.39
C SER A 52 -3.59 -1.43 0.92
N VAL A 53 -2.56 -0.59 0.85
CA VAL A 53 -2.08 0.24 1.97
C VAL A 53 -3.16 1.22 2.41
N THR A 54 -3.70 2.02 1.49
CA THR A 54 -4.77 3.00 1.78
C THR A 54 -5.97 2.35 2.47
N ARG A 55 -6.40 1.17 1.99
CA ARG A 55 -7.51 0.42 2.60
C ARG A 55 -7.19 -0.02 4.04
N LYS A 56 -5.95 -0.41 4.33
CA LYS A 56 -5.52 -0.80 5.68
C LYS A 56 -5.41 0.41 6.61
N VAL A 57 -4.88 1.54 6.13
CA VAL A 57 -4.81 2.81 6.90
C VAL A 57 -6.22 3.27 7.28
N ASN A 58 -7.15 3.29 6.31
CA ASN A 58 -8.54 3.69 6.58
C ASN A 58 -9.25 2.75 7.55
N ARG A 59 -8.94 1.45 7.51
CA ARG A 59 -9.49 0.48 8.47
C ARG A 59 -8.94 0.70 9.89
N ARG A 60 -7.65 1.02 10.03
CA ARG A 60 -7.03 1.30 11.34
C ARG A 60 -7.56 2.57 12.02
N LYS A 61 -7.92 3.60 11.25
CA LYS A 61 -8.51 4.85 11.79
C LYS A 61 -9.91 4.67 12.39
N ASN A 62 -10.62 3.58 12.07
CA ASN A 62 -11.98 3.30 12.51
C ASN A 62 -12.05 2.30 13.68
N ILE A 63 -10.92 2.13 14.38
CA ILE A 63 -10.79 1.36 15.63
C ILE A 63 -10.21 2.33 16.65
#